data_AF-A0A1T5HVS3-F1
#
_entry.id   AF-A0A1T5HVS3-F1
#
_cell.length_a   1.000
_cell.length_b   1.000
_cell.length_c   1.000
_cell.angle_alpha   90.00
_cell.angle_beta   90.00
_cell.angle_gamma   90.00
#
_symmetry.space_group_name_H-M   'P 1'
#
loop_
_entity.id
_entity.type
_entity.pdbx_description
1 polymer ?
#
loop_
_entity_poly.entity_id
_entity_poly.type
_entity_poly.pdbx_seq_one_letter_code
_entity_poly.pdbx_strand_id
1 'polypeptide(L)'
;MKIKLISTIIAGILLAGCGSDSDDTGTDKNKKPTTVLAFDGAINGMVATYLCDGDQTGTTEAKTDGYGKVTIFSDTFADKPESCSVLFSVPKDGIAVDMSNGKDMSKVSYSIPKGLIKNGQKDIAGTPFTTLIDKTMKETGDTDITTAKNSVFTSLGLDSSLTSDQKDELLANPQQALAKLDKTIAQDIVAKTVVLSDVLVSQKDDETVTVADIAAVTETIAKDIIDKNPAYPKASEGSNDIIIIDVSDELTDKDNFDQAAGGEVPPVIGDITTKPPTKPETELPDPEDPPVEPTPPTPGTGGGDGGATD
;
A
#
# COMPACT_ATOMS: atom_id res chain seq x y z
N MET A 1 -17.67 -28.23 -5.34
CA MET A 1 -16.22 -28.35 -4.98
C MET A 1 -15.95 -27.37 -3.85
N LYS A 2 -15.09 -27.77 -2.89
CA LYS A 2 -14.87 -27.05 -1.64
C LYS A 2 -14.09 -25.77 -1.92
N ILE A 3 -14.74 -24.62 -1.77
CA ILE A 3 -14.12 -23.30 -1.84
C ILE A 3 -13.10 -23.23 -0.71
N LYS A 4 -11.80 -23.30 -1.04
CA LYS A 4 -10.77 -22.81 -0.13
C LYS A 4 -10.86 -21.29 -0.17
N LEU A 5 -11.84 -20.76 0.56
CA LEU A 5 -11.76 -19.40 1.08
C LEU A 5 -10.43 -19.39 1.83
N ILE A 6 -9.51 -18.51 1.47
CA ILE A 6 -8.35 -18.22 2.31
C ILE A 6 -8.93 -17.79 3.66
N SER A 7 -9.04 -18.75 4.58
CA SER A 7 -9.49 -18.51 5.94
C SER A 7 -8.32 -17.79 6.59
N THR A 8 -8.36 -16.47 6.52
CA THR A 8 -7.47 -15.58 7.25
C THR A 8 -7.66 -15.87 8.73
N ILE A 9 -6.88 -16.81 9.27
CA ILE A 9 -6.63 -16.87 10.69
C ILE A 9 -5.78 -15.63 10.96
N ILE A 10 -6.45 -14.55 11.35
CA ILE A 10 -5.80 -13.40 11.96
C ILE A 10 -5.24 -13.91 13.29
N ALA A 11 -4.08 -14.53 13.25
CA ALA A 11 -3.26 -14.67 14.43
C ALA A 11 -2.72 -13.27 14.71
N GLY A 12 -3.44 -12.53 15.55
CA GLY A 12 -2.88 -11.38 16.23
C GLY A 12 -1.73 -11.88 17.09
N ILE A 13 -0.53 -11.95 16.53
CA ILE A 13 0.70 -12.01 17.31
C ILE A 13 0.83 -10.61 17.93
N LEU A 14 0.11 -10.41 19.03
CA LEU A 14 0.61 -9.59 20.10
C LEU A 14 1.93 -10.23 20.53
N LEU A 15 3.04 -9.76 19.97
CA LEU A 15 4.29 -9.76 20.70
C LEU A 15 4.11 -8.78 21.87
N ALA A 16 3.31 -9.21 22.85
CA ALA A 16 3.51 -8.81 24.23
C ALA A 16 4.91 -9.32 24.57
N GLY A 17 5.88 -8.41 24.55
CA GLY A 17 7.24 -8.66 25.04
C GLY A 17 7.14 -9.19 26.46
N CYS A 18 7.22 -10.50 26.58
CA CYS A 18 7.46 -11.19 27.83
C CYS A 18 8.84 -10.74 28.31
N GLY A 19 8.89 -10.17 29.51
CA GLY A 19 10.11 -9.63 30.09
C GLY A 19 11.22 -10.66 30.15
N SER A 20 12.39 -10.29 29.65
CA SER A 20 13.65 -10.78 30.15
C SER A 20 14.52 -9.58 30.47
N ASP A 21 14.81 -9.40 31.76
CA ASP A 21 15.91 -8.59 32.27
C ASP A 21 17.15 -8.87 31.43
N SER A 22 17.46 -7.92 30.56
CA SER A 22 18.72 -7.79 29.87
C SER A 22 18.86 -6.30 29.64
N ASP A 23 19.91 -5.74 30.26
CA ASP A 23 20.33 -4.34 30.22
C ASP A 23 20.80 -3.91 28.82
N ASP A 24 19.99 -4.22 27.80
CA ASP A 24 20.18 -3.76 26.44
C ASP A 24 19.58 -2.35 26.35
N THR A 25 20.46 -1.38 26.18
CA THR A 25 20.24 0.08 26.15
C THR A 25 19.45 0.56 24.91
N GLY A 26 18.53 -0.26 24.39
CA GLY A 26 17.67 0.08 23.27
C GLY A 26 16.57 1.07 23.68
N THR A 27 16.58 2.26 23.10
CA THR A 27 15.70 3.40 23.38
C THR A 27 14.20 3.18 23.15
N ASP A 28 13.79 2.01 22.63
CA ASP A 28 12.41 1.74 22.21
C ASP A 28 11.62 0.79 23.14
N LYS A 29 12.27 0.16 24.13
CA LYS A 29 11.60 -0.79 25.06
C LYS A 29 10.46 -0.18 25.89
N ASN A 30 10.39 1.16 25.97
CA ASN A 30 9.39 1.88 26.78
C ASN A 30 8.35 2.64 25.94
N LYS A 31 8.38 2.55 24.60
CA LYS A 31 7.46 3.27 23.73
C LYS A 31 6.25 2.42 23.36
N LYS A 32 5.08 3.04 23.20
CA LYS A 32 3.86 2.36 22.77
C LYS A 32 3.95 1.85 21.32
N PRO A 33 3.59 0.59 21.05
CA PRO A 33 3.56 0.05 19.69
C PRO A 33 2.24 0.37 18.97
N THR A 34 2.33 0.79 17.71
CA THR A 34 1.19 0.93 16.79
C THR A 34 1.53 0.26 15.46
N THR A 35 0.67 -0.64 14.99
CA THR A 35 0.87 -1.33 13.71
C THR A 35 0.27 -0.52 12.57
N VAL A 36 1.02 -0.39 11.48
CA VAL A 36 0.59 0.21 10.22
C VAL A 36 0.79 -0.80 9.08
N LEU A 37 0.04 -0.64 8.00
CA LEU A 37 -0.05 -1.55 6.86
C LEU A 37 0.29 -0.82 5.55
N ALA A 38 1.07 -1.42 4.65
CA ALA A 38 1.17 -1.00 3.25
C ALA A 38 0.36 -1.96 2.36
N PHE A 39 -0.50 -1.42 1.48
CA PHE A 39 -1.47 -2.24 0.76
C PHE A 39 -1.83 -1.75 -0.67
N ASP A 40 -1.59 -2.63 -1.63
CA ASP A 40 -2.16 -2.74 -3.00
C ASP A 40 -2.67 -4.18 -3.23
N GLY A 41 -2.95 -4.89 -2.13
CA GLY A 41 -2.41 -6.23 -1.90
C GLY A 41 -1.27 -6.12 -0.89
N ALA A 42 -1.23 -6.95 0.14
CA ALA A 42 -0.26 -6.78 1.24
C ALA A 42 1.17 -6.60 0.69
N ILE A 43 1.83 -5.49 1.00
CA ILE A 43 3.16 -5.19 0.43
C ILE A 43 4.25 -5.53 1.42
N ASN A 44 5.07 -6.51 1.07
CA ASN A 44 6.25 -6.89 1.83
C ASN A 44 7.47 -6.04 1.43
N GLY A 45 8.32 -5.67 2.40
CA GLY A 45 9.63 -5.06 2.15
C GLY A 45 9.75 -3.53 2.29
N MET A 46 8.70 -2.82 2.70
CA MET A 46 8.72 -1.35 2.90
C MET A 46 9.05 -0.97 4.35
N VAL A 47 9.66 0.19 4.57
CA VAL A 47 9.77 0.81 5.90
C VAL A 47 8.74 1.93 6.04
N ALA A 48 8.29 2.18 7.28
CA ALA A 48 7.39 3.29 7.59
C ALA A 48 8.16 4.44 8.24
N THR A 49 8.13 5.61 7.62
CA THR A 49 8.64 6.87 8.21
C THR A 49 7.46 7.70 8.69
N TYR A 50 7.43 8.07 9.97
CA TYR A 50 6.37 8.91 10.53
C TYR A 50 6.86 10.32 10.83
N LEU A 51 5.94 11.28 10.75
CA LEU A 51 6.15 12.67 11.14
C LEU A 51 4.92 13.20 11.88
N CYS A 52 5.09 13.46 13.17
CA CYS A 52 4.06 14.03 14.04
C CYS A 52 4.35 15.51 14.32
N ASP A 53 3.37 16.22 14.88
CA ASP A 53 3.57 17.60 15.34
C ASP A 53 4.70 17.72 16.37
N GLY A 54 5.36 18.88 16.39
CA GLY A 54 6.57 19.11 17.19
C GLY A 54 7.81 18.43 16.62
N ASP A 55 7.83 18.19 15.30
CA ASP A 55 8.95 17.60 14.53
C ASP A 55 9.39 16.22 15.04
N GLN A 56 8.49 15.49 15.70
CA GLN A 56 8.75 14.14 16.13
C GLN A 56 8.67 13.19 14.95
N THR A 57 9.81 12.66 14.55
CA THR A 57 9.96 11.78 13.40
C THR A 57 10.73 10.52 13.75
N GLY A 58 10.53 9.47 12.96
CA GLY A 58 11.29 8.23 13.03
C GLY A 58 10.97 7.33 11.84
N THR A 59 11.84 6.37 11.59
CA THR A 59 11.66 5.33 10.57
C THR A 59 11.75 3.97 11.25
N THR A 60 10.87 3.05 10.87
CA THR A 60 10.92 1.68 11.39
C THR A 60 12.21 0.98 10.94
N GLU A 61 12.89 0.32 11.86
CA GLU A 61 14.06 -0.53 11.53
C GLU A 61 13.62 -1.80 10.78
N ALA A 62 12.47 -2.34 11.17
CA ALA A 62 11.83 -3.47 10.50
C ALA A 62 11.16 -3.02 9.19
N LYS A 63 11.08 -3.97 8.25
CA LYS A 63 10.29 -3.83 7.03
C LYS A 63 8.90 -4.43 7.22
N THR A 64 7.98 -4.10 6.32
CA THR A 64 6.67 -4.72 6.27
C THR A 64 6.81 -6.22 6.02
N ASP A 65 6.13 -7.02 6.83
CA ASP A 65 6.09 -8.49 6.73
C ASP A 65 5.28 -8.98 5.51
N GLY A 66 5.10 -10.29 5.37
CA GLY A 66 4.28 -10.89 4.31
C GLY A 66 2.78 -10.55 4.40
N TYR A 67 2.33 -9.94 5.49
CA TYR A 67 0.99 -9.38 5.66
C TYR A 67 0.95 -7.86 5.44
N GLY A 68 2.06 -7.28 5.00
CA GLY A 68 2.20 -5.85 4.72
C GLY A 68 2.35 -4.99 5.98
N LYS A 69 2.56 -5.58 7.15
CA LYS A 69 2.50 -4.89 8.44
C LYS A 69 3.88 -4.56 8.97
N VAL A 70 3.98 -3.41 9.63
CA VAL A 70 5.15 -3.00 10.41
C VAL A 70 4.71 -2.25 11.66
N THR A 71 5.49 -2.34 12.74
CA THR A 71 5.18 -1.68 14.01
C THR A 71 6.03 -0.44 14.21
N ILE A 72 5.37 0.68 14.47
CA ILE A 72 5.98 1.94 14.91
C ILE A 72 5.99 1.95 16.44
N PHE A 73 7.14 2.24 17.04
CA PHE A 73 7.29 2.41 18.49
C PHE A 73 7.41 3.90 18.82
N SER A 74 6.31 4.54 19.22
CA SER A 74 6.26 5.98 19.52
C SER A 74 5.05 6.34 20.37
N ASP A 75 5.28 6.94 21.54
CA ASP A 75 4.18 7.39 22.43
C ASP A 75 3.31 8.46 21.76
N THR A 76 3.93 9.41 21.05
CA THR A 76 3.19 10.46 20.33
C THR A 76 2.34 9.86 19.21
N PHE A 77 2.89 8.90 18.46
CA PHE A 77 2.14 8.24 17.40
C PHE A 77 0.98 7.42 17.96
N ALA A 78 1.16 6.76 19.10
CA ALA A 78 0.10 5.98 19.74
C ALA A 78 -0.99 6.86 20.38
N ASP A 79 -0.60 7.97 21.03
CA ASP A 79 -1.53 8.80 21.82
C ASP A 79 -2.21 9.91 21.01
N LYS A 80 -1.55 10.40 19.95
CA LYS A 80 -2.03 11.48 19.07
C LYS A 80 -1.79 11.16 17.59
N PRO A 81 -2.22 9.99 17.10
CA PRO A 81 -1.98 9.59 15.72
C PRO A 81 -2.56 10.57 14.68
N GLU A 82 -3.62 11.31 15.03
CA GLU A 82 -4.22 12.32 14.16
C GLU A 82 -3.26 13.46 13.81
N SER A 83 -2.23 13.69 14.62
CA SER A 83 -1.18 14.69 14.38
C SER A 83 -0.05 14.17 13.48
N CYS A 84 -0.09 12.89 13.09
CA CYS A 84 0.99 12.20 12.42
C CYS A 84 0.63 11.88 10.96
N SER A 85 1.63 12.00 10.08
CA SER A 85 1.62 11.37 8.76
C SER A 85 2.57 10.17 8.75
N VAL A 86 2.36 9.26 7.81
CA VAL A 86 3.23 8.12 7.55
C VAL A 86 3.58 8.07 6.07
N LEU A 87 4.83 7.75 5.75
CA LEU A 87 5.33 7.45 4.43
C LEU A 87 5.90 6.03 4.42
N PHE A 88 5.28 5.15 3.66
CA PHE A 88 5.85 3.87 3.28
C PHE A 88 6.73 4.05 2.06
N SER A 89 7.96 3.56 2.16
CA SER A 89 8.91 3.59 1.05
C SER A 89 9.81 2.37 1.11
N VAL A 90 10.37 2.01 -0.05
CA VAL A 90 11.34 0.93 -0.14
C VAL A 90 12.72 1.49 0.23
N PRO A 91 13.44 0.86 1.18
CA PRO A 91 14.81 1.26 1.49
C PRO A 91 15.68 1.27 0.23
N LYS A 92 16.72 2.11 0.22
CA LYS A 92 17.66 2.17 -0.90
C LYS A 92 18.21 0.77 -1.23
N ASP A 93 18.20 0.42 -2.52
CA ASP A 93 18.62 -0.88 -3.04
C ASP A 93 17.81 -2.08 -2.49
N GLY A 94 16.70 -1.80 -1.80
CA GLY A 94 15.74 -2.78 -1.33
C GLY A 94 14.78 -3.21 -2.43
N ILE A 95 14.04 -4.27 -2.13
CA ILE A 95 12.95 -4.76 -2.97
C ILE A 95 11.66 -4.73 -2.16
N ALA A 96 10.54 -4.56 -2.84
CA ALA A 96 9.22 -4.76 -2.25
C ALA A 96 8.32 -5.53 -3.22
N VAL A 97 7.39 -6.31 -2.68
CA VAL A 97 6.55 -7.23 -3.47
C VAL A 97 5.10 -7.14 -2.98
N ASP A 98 4.17 -7.04 -3.92
CA ASP A 98 2.75 -7.26 -3.64
C ASP A 98 2.51 -8.77 -3.49
N MET A 99 2.15 -9.18 -2.27
CA MET A 99 1.96 -10.58 -1.90
C MET A 99 0.72 -11.21 -2.56
N SER A 100 -0.17 -10.42 -3.15
CA SER A 100 -1.42 -10.90 -3.78
C SER A 100 -1.26 -11.34 -5.23
N ASN A 101 -0.27 -10.81 -5.94
CA ASN A 101 -0.04 -11.08 -7.37
C ASN A 101 1.46 -11.28 -7.71
N GLY A 102 2.36 -10.97 -6.79
CA GLY A 102 3.82 -11.07 -6.97
C GLY A 102 4.44 -9.92 -7.76
N LYS A 103 3.74 -8.81 -7.97
CA LYS A 103 4.22 -7.61 -8.66
C LYS A 103 5.36 -6.95 -7.90
N ASP A 104 6.32 -6.40 -8.65
CA ASP A 104 7.40 -5.59 -8.08
C ASP A 104 6.86 -4.24 -7.63
N MET A 105 7.04 -3.94 -6.34
CA MET A 105 6.61 -2.70 -5.69
C MET A 105 7.82 -1.82 -5.30
N SER A 106 9.01 -2.11 -5.83
CA SER A 106 10.27 -1.46 -5.44
C SER A 106 10.31 0.05 -5.74
N LYS A 107 9.51 0.51 -6.71
CA LYS A 107 9.38 1.93 -7.08
C LYS A 107 8.22 2.65 -6.35
N VAL A 108 7.41 1.92 -5.60
CA VAL A 108 6.18 2.42 -4.98
C VAL A 108 6.47 3.12 -3.66
N SER A 109 5.70 4.16 -3.39
CA SER A 109 5.69 4.86 -2.11
C SER A 109 4.24 5.24 -1.79
N TYR A 110 3.81 5.00 -0.54
CA TYR A 110 2.47 5.37 -0.10
C TYR A 110 2.49 6.29 1.10
N SER A 111 1.58 7.26 1.12
CA SER A 111 1.43 8.16 2.25
C SER A 111 0.07 8.01 2.94
N ILE A 112 0.10 8.22 4.24
CA ILE A 112 -1.08 8.42 5.10
C ILE A 112 -1.00 9.88 5.58
N PRO A 113 -1.93 10.76 5.18
CA PRO A 113 -1.90 12.16 5.59
C PRO A 113 -2.32 12.32 7.06
N LYS A 114 -1.94 13.46 7.65
CA LYS A 114 -2.40 13.87 8.97
C LYS A 114 -3.93 13.95 9.01
N GLY A 115 -4.51 13.70 10.18
CA GLY A 115 -5.96 13.70 10.41
C GLY A 115 -6.69 12.45 9.93
N LEU A 116 -6.07 11.59 9.09
CA LEU A 116 -6.70 10.36 8.64
C LEU A 116 -6.71 9.29 9.74
N ILE A 117 -5.62 9.20 10.51
CA ILE A 117 -5.47 8.22 11.58
C ILE A 117 -6.20 8.73 12.84
N LYS A 118 -7.12 7.94 13.38
CA LYS A 118 -7.86 8.29 14.61
C LYS A 118 -7.29 7.57 15.82
N ASN A 119 -7.28 8.23 16.98
CA ASN A 119 -6.90 7.58 18.24
C ASN A 119 -7.83 6.39 18.54
N GLY A 120 -7.25 5.26 18.94
CA GLY A 120 -7.96 4.00 19.19
C GLY A 120 -8.27 3.17 17.93
N GLN A 121 -7.92 3.67 16.73
CA GLN A 121 -7.99 2.91 15.50
C GLN A 121 -6.91 1.82 15.50
N LYS A 122 -7.29 0.59 15.14
CA LYS A 122 -6.41 -0.58 15.22
C LYS A 122 -5.67 -0.90 13.93
N ASP A 123 -6.25 -0.50 12.79
CA ASP A 123 -5.71 -0.77 11.46
C ASP A 123 -5.59 0.54 10.69
N ILE A 124 -4.43 0.76 10.07
CA ILE A 124 -4.06 1.98 9.39
C ILE A 124 -3.32 1.57 8.12
N ALA A 125 -3.87 1.88 6.95
CA ALA A 125 -3.30 1.43 5.68
C ALA A 125 -2.77 2.60 4.85
N GLY A 126 -1.50 2.54 4.46
CA GLY A 126 -0.96 3.28 3.33
C GLY A 126 -1.33 2.56 2.05
N THR A 127 -2.04 3.24 1.16
CA THR A 127 -2.55 2.72 -0.11
C THR A 127 -2.38 3.77 -1.21
N PRO A 128 -2.59 3.40 -2.49
CA PRO A 128 -2.72 4.39 -3.56
C PRO A 128 -3.82 5.44 -3.26
N PHE A 129 -4.93 5.05 -2.62
CA PHE A 129 -6.00 5.99 -2.26
C PHE A 129 -5.57 7.01 -1.20
N THR A 130 -4.94 6.57 -0.11
CA THR A 130 -4.45 7.50 0.92
C THR A 130 -3.38 8.44 0.39
N THR A 131 -2.58 7.95 -0.56
CA THR A 131 -1.56 8.75 -1.26
C THR A 131 -2.18 9.82 -2.15
N LEU A 132 -3.23 9.47 -2.90
CA LEU A 132 -3.97 10.44 -3.70
C LEU A 132 -4.72 11.47 -2.84
N ILE A 133 -5.21 11.07 -1.66
CA ILE A 133 -5.80 11.99 -0.67
C ILE A 133 -4.74 12.98 -0.17
N ASP A 134 -3.56 12.50 0.21
CA ASP A 134 -2.44 13.36 0.64
C ASP A 134 -2.01 14.32 -0.48
N LYS A 135 -1.92 13.86 -1.73
CA LYS A 135 -1.67 14.74 -2.89
C LYS A 135 -2.78 15.78 -3.07
N THR A 136 -4.05 15.40 -2.90
CA THR A 136 -5.20 16.32 -2.98
C THR A 136 -5.11 17.41 -1.92
N MET A 137 -4.79 17.05 -0.67
CA MET A 137 -4.62 18.03 0.40
C MET A 137 -3.48 19.00 0.11
N LYS A 138 -2.34 18.50 -0.42
CA LYS A 138 -1.19 19.33 -0.79
C LYS A 138 -1.49 20.28 -1.96
N GLU A 139 -2.18 19.78 -3.00
CA GLU A 139 -2.53 20.54 -4.19
C GLU A 139 -3.55 21.65 -3.89
N THR A 140 -4.53 21.36 -3.03
CA THR A 140 -5.61 22.30 -2.68
C THR A 140 -5.28 23.20 -1.49
N GLY A 141 -4.31 22.82 -0.67
CA GLY A 141 -4.05 23.44 0.63
C GLY A 141 -5.14 23.14 1.67
N ASP A 142 -6.02 22.17 1.41
CA ASP A 142 -7.09 21.79 2.33
C ASP A 142 -6.54 20.99 3.52
N THR A 143 -6.92 21.40 4.72
CA THR A 143 -6.56 20.72 5.98
C THR A 143 -7.66 19.77 6.46
N ASP A 144 -8.84 19.79 5.84
CA ASP A 144 -9.93 18.87 6.15
C ASP A 144 -9.79 17.56 5.35
N ILE A 145 -9.34 16.53 6.06
CA ILE A 145 -9.21 15.17 5.52
C ILE A 145 -10.53 14.62 4.95
N THR A 146 -11.68 15.05 5.49
CA THR A 146 -12.98 14.55 5.05
C THR A 146 -13.31 15.06 3.65
N THR A 147 -13.04 16.33 3.40
CA THR A 147 -13.25 16.97 2.10
C THR A 147 -12.32 16.37 1.04
N ALA A 148 -11.02 16.26 1.34
CA ALA A 148 -10.05 15.62 0.43
C ALA A 148 -10.40 14.16 0.13
N LYS A 149 -10.75 13.37 1.15
CA LYS A 149 -11.21 11.98 0.99
C LYS A 149 -12.39 11.90 0.04
N ASN A 150 -13.45 12.68 0.29
CA ASN A 150 -14.65 12.62 -0.54
C ASN A 150 -14.34 13.04 -1.99
N SER A 151 -13.52 14.09 -2.18
CA SER A 151 -13.07 14.51 -3.51
C SER A 151 -12.39 13.37 -4.27
N VAL A 152 -11.45 12.65 -3.64
CA VAL A 152 -10.75 11.52 -4.27
C VAL A 152 -11.70 10.40 -4.66
N PHE A 153 -12.59 9.97 -3.76
CA PHE A 153 -13.56 8.92 -4.08
C PHE A 153 -14.55 9.35 -5.17
N THR A 154 -14.93 10.62 -5.23
CA THR A 154 -15.76 11.17 -6.31
C THR A 154 -15.00 11.18 -7.64
N SER A 155 -13.75 11.67 -7.66
CA SER A 155 -12.92 11.72 -8.86
C SER A 155 -12.63 10.35 -9.44
N LEU A 156 -12.54 9.32 -8.61
CA LEU A 156 -12.36 7.93 -9.03
C LEU A 156 -13.69 7.22 -9.39
N GLY A 157 -14.82 7.93 -9.38
CA GLY A 157 -16.13 7.36 -9.72
C GLY A 157 -16.66 6.34 -8.69
N LEU A 158 -16.18 6.38 -7.44
CA LEU A 158 -16.52 5.43 -6.38
C LEU A 158 -17.52 5.97 -5.35
N ASP A 159 -17.84 7.27 -5.40
CA ASP A 159 -18.66 7.95 -4.39
C ASP A 159 -20.09 7.40 -4.27
N SER A 160 -20.73 7.05 -5.39
CA SER A 160 -22.08 6.48 -5.41
C SER A 160 -22.12 4.99 -5.06
N SER A 161 -20.98 4.29 -5.15
CA SER A 161 -20.86 2.85 -4.88
C SER A 161 -20.52 2.53 -3.42
N LEU A 162 -20.05 3.52 -2.64
CA LEU A 162 -19.57 3.31 -1.28
C LEU A 162 -20.21 4.27 -0.29
N THR A 163 -20.68 3.74 0.84
CA THR A 163 -21.05 4.56 2.00
C THR A 163 -19.82 5.19 2.64
N SER A 164 -20.01 6.22 3.48
CA SER A 164 -18.90 6.83 4.23
C SER A 164 -18.14 5.80 5.08
N ASP A 165 -18.86 4.87 5.72
CA ASP A 165 -18.24 3.84 6.56
C ASP A 165 -17.42 2.85 5.73
N GLN A 166 -17.88 2.50 4.52
CA GLN A 166 -17.13 1.63 3.61
C GLN A 166 -15.86 2.30 3.10
N LYS A 167 -15.88 3.61 2.83
CA LYS A 167 -14.68 4.38 2.48
C LYS A 167 -13.70 4.40 3.64
N ASP A 168 -14.16 4.68 4.85
CA ASP A 168 -13.31 4.67 6.05
C ASP A 168 -12.71 3.28 6.29
N GLU A 169 -13.50 2.21 6.12
CA GLU A 169 -13.00 0.84 6.24
C GLU A 169 -11.97 0.51 5.15
N LEU A 170 -12.18 0.95 3.91
CA LEU A 170 -11.23 0.74 2.82
C LEU A 170 -9.87 1.41 3.08
N LEU A 171 -9.85 2.60 3.70
CA LEU A 171 -8.61 3.29 4.05
C LEU A 171 -7.94 2.75 5.33
N ALA A 172 -8.67 2.02 6.17
CA ALA A 172 -8.16 1.46 7.43
C ALA A 172 -7.71 0.00 7.29
N ASN A 173 -8.59 -0.83 6.72
CA ASN A 173 -8.41 -2.27 6.55
C ASN A 173 -8.93 -2.71 5.16
N PRO A 174 -8.18 -2.41 4.08
CA PRO A 174 -8.66 -2.62 2.72
C PRO A 174 -9.07 -4.05 2.42
N GLN A 175 -8.32 -5.05 2.91
CA GLN A 175 -8.62 -6.46 2.68
C GLN A 175 -9.98 -6.85 3.29
N GLN A 176 -10.25 -6.42 4.53
CA GLN A 176 -11.52 -6.71 5.18
C GLN A 176 -12.68 -5.96 4.51
N ALA A 177 -12.45 -4.71 4.11
CA ALA A 177 -13.44 -3.90 3.40
C ALA A 177 -13.85 -4.58 2.09
N LEU A 178 -12.87 -4.95 1.25
CA LEU A 178 -13.10 -5.61 -0.04
C LEU A 178 -13.88 -6.93 0.10
N ALA A 179 -13.61 -7.71 1.15
CA ALA A 179 -14.31 -8.97 1.40
C ALA A 179 -15.81 -8.81 1.75
N LYS A 180 -16.23 -7.61 2.17
CA LYS A 180 -17.62 -7.29 2.52
C LYS A 180 -18.41 -6.66 1.37
N LEU A 181 -17.74 -6.18 0.33
CA LEU A 181 -18.36 -5.47 -0.78
C LEU A 181 -18.97 -6.44 -1.80
N ASP A 182 -19.94 -5.93 -2.58
CA ASP A 182 -20.41 -6.62 -3.77
C ASP A 182 -19.26 -6.89 -4.73
N LYS A 183 -19.26 -8.06 -5.38
CA LYS A 183 -18.14 -8.52 -6.21
C LYS A 183 -17.74 -7.53 -7.29
N THR A 184 -18.72 -6.90 -7.95
CA THR A 184 -18.46 -5.91 -9.00
C THR A 184 -17.83 -4.64 -8.44
N ILE A 185 -18.24 -4.20 -7.25
CA ILE A 185 -17.65 -3.03 -6.58
C ILE A 185 -16.22 -3.37 -6.12
N ALA A 186 -16.02 -4.54 -5.52
CA ALA A 186 -14.70 -5.01 -5.11
C ALA A 186 -13.76 -5.13 -6.32
N GLN A 187 -14.23 -5.68 -7.44
CA GLN A 187 -13.46 -5.78 -8.69
C GLN A 187 -13.04 -4.40 -9.22
N ASP A 188 -13.98 -3.43 -9.25
CA ASP A 188 -13.69 -2.06 -9.68
C ASP A 188 -12.63 -1.40 -8.78
N ILE A 189 -12.75 -1.54 -7.47
CA ILE A 189 -11.77 -1.01 -6.51
C ILE A 189 -10.40 -1.68 -6.71
N VAL A 190 -10.33 -3.00 -6.85
CA VAL A 190 -9.05 -3.71 -7.03
C VAL A 190 -8.37 -3.28 -8.34
N ALA A 191 -9.12 -3.13 -9.43
CA ALA A 191 -8.57 -2.64 -10.70
C ALA A 191 -8.05 -1.19 -10.56
N LYS A 192 -8.84 -0.30 -9.94
CA LYS A 192 -8.43 1.09 -9.68
C LYS A 192 -7.25 1.18 -8.73
N THR A 193 -7.11 0.28 -7.76
CA THR A 193 -5.99 0.29 -6.80
C THR A 193 -4.67 0.05 -7.54
N VAL A 194 -4.60 -1.02 -8.35
CA VAL A 194 -3.39 -1.39 -9.09
C VAL A 194 -3.01 -0.33 -10.12
N VAL A 195 -3.99 0.19 -10.88
CA VAL A 195 -3.72 1.23 -11.87
C VAL A 195 -3.31 2.54 -11.19
N LEU A 196 -3.98 2.95 -10.12
CA LEU A 196 -3.63 4.18 -9.40
C LEU A 196 -2.20 4.10 -8.84
N SER A 197 -1.80 2.93 -8.36
CA SER A 197 -0.42 2.64 -7.93
C SER A 197 0.58 2.93 -9.07
N ASP A 198 0.32 2.41 -10.27
CA ASP A 198 1.18 2.62 -11.44
C ASP A 198 1.24 4.06 -11.87
N VAL A 199 0.09 4.73 -11.92
CA VAL A 199 0.02 6.16 -12.27
C VAL A 199 0.84 6.99 -11.29
N LEU A 200 0.70 6.74 -9.98
CA LEU A 200 1.45 7.43 -8.93
C LEU A 200 2.96 7.20 -9.05
N VAL A 201 3.39 5.99 -9.40
CA VAL A 201 4.81 5.68 -9.66
C VAL A 201 5.33 6.44 -10.88
N SER A 202 4.57 6.41 -11.97
CA SER A 202 4.97 6.95 -13.28
C SER A 202 5.10 8.47 -13.25
N GLN A 203 4.20 9.12 -12.50
CA GLN A 203 4.07 10.58 -12.45
C GLN A 203 4.63 11.19 -11.16
N LYS A 204 5.36 10.41 -10.35
CA LYS A 204 5.86 10.86 -9.03
C LYS A 204 6.74 12.13 -9.09
N ASP A 205 7.42 12.36 -10.22
CA ASP A 205 8.35 13.48 -10.41
C ASP A 205 7.74 14.61 -11.27
N ASP A 206 6.50 14.45 -11.78
CA ASP A 206 5.83 15.47 -12.59
C ASP A 206 4.85 16.30 -11.74
N GLU A 207 5.28 17.49 -11.34
CA GLU A 207 4.46 18.43 -10.56
C GLU A 207 3.31 19.07 -11.36
N THR A 208 3.30 18.93 -12.69
CA THR A 208 2.23 19.47 -13.55
C THR A 208 1.00 18.56 -13.61
N VAL A 209 1.16 17.29 -13.23
CA VAL A 209 0.07 16.31 -13.19
C VAL A 209 -0.84 16.57 -11.98
N THR A 210 -2.12 16.82 -12.29
CA THR A 210 -3.14 17.10 -11.28
C THR A 210 -3.77 15.82 -10.74
N VAL A 211 -4.42 15.91 -9.57
CA VAL A 211 -5.25 14.81 -9.05
C VAL A 211 -6.34 14.39 -10.03
N ALA A 212 -6.90 15.34 -10.80
CA ALA A 212 -7.93 15.05 -11.78
C ALA A 212 -7.40 14.20 -12.95
N ASP A 213 -6.20 14.51 -13.45
CA ASP A 213 -5.56 13.73 -14.52
C ASP A 213 -5.27 12.31 -14.05
N ILE A 214 -4.71 12.16 -12.84
CA ILE A 214 -4.44 10.84 -12.23
C ILE A 214 -5.73 10.01 -12.13
N ALA A 215 -6.81 10.62 -11.66
CA ALA A 215 -8.08 9.93 -11.52
C ALA A 215 -8.68 9.52 -12.88
N ALA A 216 -8.60 10.40 -13.89
CA ALA A 216 -9.08 10.13 -15.23
C ALA A 216 -8.32 8.98 -15.92
N VAL A 217 -6.98 8.98 -15.83
CA VAL A 217 -6.14 7.87 -16.32
C VAL A 217 -6.49 6.58 -15.60
N THR A 218 -6.63 6.64 -14.27
CA THR A 218 -6.97 5.48 -13.43
C THR A 218 -8.31 4.88 -13.85
N GLU A 219 -9.35 5.70 -14.00
CA GLU A 219 -10.68 5.23 -14.40
C GLU A 219 -10.68 4.63 -15.80
N THR A 220 -10.02 5.29 -16.76
CA THR A 220 -9.94 4.86 -18.16
C THR A 220 -9.31 3.47 -18.29
N ILE A 221 -8.16 3.27 -17.65
CA ILE A 221 -7.42 2.00 -17.74
C ILE A 221 -8.10 0.92 -16.88
N ALA A 222 -8.57 1.23 -15.68
CA ALA A 222 -9.27 0.26 -14.83
C ALA A 222 -10.53 -0.28 -15.50
N LYS A 223 -11.30 0.60 -16.17
CA LYS A 223 -12.46 0.21 -16.96
C LYS A 223 -12.09 -0.75 -18.09
N ASP A 224 -11.03 -0.45 -18.83
CA ASP A 224 -10.55 -1.30 -19.93
C ASP A 224 -10.08 -2.68 -19.45
N ILE A 225 -9.40 -2.74 -18.30
CA ILE A 225 -9.02 -4.01 -17.65
C ILE A 225 -10.26 -4.86 -17.38
N ILE A 226 -11.31 -4.28 -16.77
CA ILE A 226 -12.54 -5.02 -16.40
C ILE A 226 -13.33 -5.43 -17.64
N ASP A 227 -13.47 -4.54 -18.63
CA ASP A 227 -14.22 -4.80 -19.85
C ASP A 227 -13.57 -5.94 -20.66
N LYS A 228 -12.23 -6.01 -20.71
CA LYS A 228 -11.47 -7.08 -21.39
C LYS A 228 -11.27 -8.34 -20.55
N ASN A 229 -11.27 -8.21 -19.22
CA ASN A 229 -11.06 -9.31 -18.27
C ASN A 229 -12.18 -9.36 -17.22
N PRO A 230 -13.39 -9.84 -17.56
CA PRO A 230 -14.54 -9.80 -16.65
C PRO A 230 -14.37 -10.61 -15.35
N ALA A 231 -13.40 -11.53 -15.31
CA ALA A 231 -13.09 -12.34 -14.13
C ALA A 231 -11.97 -11.73 -13.25
N TYR A 232 -11.44 -10.56 -13.60
CA TYR A 232 -10.35 -9.89 -12.88
C TYR A 232 -10.63 -9.84 -11.36
N PRO A 233 -9.63 -10.12 -10.49
CA PRO A 233 -8.21 -10.33 -10.79
C PRO A 233 -7.83 -11.72 -11.31
N LYS A 234 -8.77 -12.66 -11.48
CA LYS A 234 -8.48 -13.97 -12.07
C LYS A 234 -8.44 -13.89 -13.59
N ALA A 235 -7.60 -14.71 -14.22
CA ALA A 235 -7.49 -14.79 -15.68
C ALA A 235 -8.80 -15.23 -16.37
N SER A 236 -9.59 -16.08 -15.71
CA SER A 236 -10.93 -16.49 -16.15
C SER A 236 -11.72 -17.09 -14.98
N GLU A 237 -13.04 -17.26 -15.17
CA GLU A 237 -13.89 -17.90 -14.16
C GLU A 237 -13.39 -19.31 -13.83
N GLY A 238 -13.14 -19.58 -12.54
CA GLY A 238 -12.65 -20.87 -12.07
C GLY A 238 -11.16 -21.12 -12.31
N SER A 239 -10.43 -20.17 -12.91
CA SER A 239 -8.97 -20.23 -13.00
C SER A 239 -8.31 -20.01 -11.63
N ASN A 240 -7.16 -20.66 -11.45
CA ASN A 240 -6.22 -20.39 -10.36
C ASN A 240 -5.09 -19.46 -10.82
N ASP A 241 -5.15 -18.91 -12.04
CA ASP A 241 -4.17 -17.94 -12.50
C ASP A 241 -4.66 -16.52 -12.20
N ILE A 242 -3.77 -15.72 -11.63
CA ILE A 242 -3.99 -14.31 -11.29
C ILE A 242 -3.39 -13.43 -12.39
N ILE A 243 -4.13 -12.41 -12.79
CA ILE A 243 -3.67 -11.36 -13.71
C ILE A 243 -2.74 -10.42 -12.96
N ILE A 244 -1.60 -10.10 -13.59
CA ILE A 244 -0.68 -9.06 -13.13
C ILE A 244 -0.78 -7.90 -14.11
N ILE A 245 -1.17 -6.72 -13.61
CA ILE A 245 -1.16 -5.47 -14.37
C ILE A 245 -0.01 -4.61 -13.89
N ASP A 246 0.84 -4.21 -14.82
CA ASP A 246 1.85 -3.18 -14.64
C ASP A 246 1.86 -2.35 -15.92
N VAL A 247 1.48 -1.09 -15.80
CA VAL A 247 1.48 -0.10 -16.90
C VAL A 247 2.36 1.10 -16.55
N SER A 248 3.17 0.98 -15.50
CA SER A 248 3.91 2.12 -14.95
C SER A 248 4.96 2.64 -15.93
N ASP A 249 5.70 1.76 -16.59
CA ASP A 249 6.72 2.19 -17.56
C ASP A 249 6.07 2.84 -18.81
N GLU A 250 4.96 2.31 -19.31
CA GLU A 250 4.21 2.87 -20.45
C GLU A 250 3.62 4.25 -20.14
N LEU A 251 3.20 4.47 -18.90
CA LEU A 251 2.63 5.74 -18.43
C LEU A 251 3.68 6.82 -18.18
N THR A 252 4.98 6.51 -18.21
CA THR A 252 6.03 7.55 -18.21
C THR A 252 6.06 8.35 -19.52
N ASP A 253 5.54 7.78 -20.60
CA ASP A 253 5.35 8.48 -21.86
C ASP A 253 4.16 9.44 -21.76
N LYS A 254 4.43 10.73 -21.98
CA LYS A 254 3.43 11.79 -21.85
C LYS A 254 2.27 11.65 -22.84
N ASP A 255 2.53 11.16 -24.06
CA ASP A 255 1.46 11.00 -25.05
C ASP A 255 0.50 9.88 -24.63
N ASN A 256 1.02 8.79 -24.05
CA ASN A 256 0.20 7.72 -23.47
C ASN A 256 -0.61 8.24 -22.27
N PHE A 257 0.04 8.97 -21.37
CA PHE A 257 -0.63 9.53 -20.19
C PHE A 257 -1.75 10.50 -20.59
N ASP A 258 -1.46 11.47 -21.46
CA ASP A 258 -2.41 12.49 -21.90
C ASP A 258 -3.59 11.86 -22.67
N GLN A 259 -3.33 10.83 -23.50
CA GLN A 259 -4.38 10.09 -24.19
C GLN A 259 -5.31 9.37 -23.20
N ALA A 260 -4.75 8.68 -22.20
CA ALA A 260 -5.52 8.03 -21.14
C ALA A 260 -6.30 9.04 -20.28
N ALA A 261 -5.71 10.20 -19.97
CA ALA A 261 -6.40 11.28 -19.26
C ALA A 261 -7.57 11.85 -20.08
N GLY A 262 -7.45 11.83 -21.41
CA GLY A 262 -8.51 12.19 -22.35
C GLY A 262 -9.64 11.15 -22.49
N GLY A 263 -9.54 10.00 -21.80
CA GLY A 263 -10.55 8.95 -21.82
C GLY A 263 -10.35 7.87 -22.89
N GLU A 264 -9.19 7.84 -23.55
CA GLU A 264 -8.85 6.84 -24.55
C GLU A 264 -7.69 5.96 -24.08
N VAL A 265 -7.82 4.64 -24.20
CA VAL A 265 -6.75 3.71 -23.82
C VAL A 265 -5.63 3.75 -24.88
N PRO A 266 -4.38 4.11 -24.53
CA PRO A 266 -3.28 4.09 -25.47
C PRO A 266 -3.06 2.67 -26.03
N PRO A 267 -2.72 2.50 -27.31
CA PRO A 267 -2.61 1.18 -27.92
C PRO A 267 -1.66 0.22 -27.17
N VAL A 268 -0.52 0.74 -26.67
CA VAL A 268 0.45 -0.07 -25.91
C VAL A 268 -0.15 -0.60 -24.60
N ILE A 269 -0.92 0.22 -23.89
CA ILE A 269 -1.63 -0.19 -22.67
C ILE A 269 -2.78 -1.15 -23.04
N GLY A 270 -3.48 -0.87 -24.14
CA GLY A 270 -4.55 -1.71 -24.65
C GLY A 270 -4.10 -3.13 -25.02
N ASP A 271 -2.86 -3.28 -25.50
CA ASP A 271 -2.24 -4.58 -25.76
C ASP A 271 -1.96 -5.34 -24.45
N ILE A 272 -1.42 -4.65 -23.44
CA ILE A 272 -1.18 -5.22 -22.09
C ILE A 272 -2.49 -5.70 -21.48
N THR A 273 -3.54 -4.89 -21.49
CA THR A 273 -4.83 -5.22 -20.86
C THR A 273 -5.61 -6.31 -21.59
N THR A 274 -5.34 -6.51 -22.89
CA THR A 274 -5.97 -7.58 -23.70
C THR A 274 -5.35 -8.95 -23.42
N LYS A 275 -4.05 -9.00 -23.16
CA LYS A 275 -3.31 -10.24 -22.85
C LYS A 275 -2.34 -9.98 -21.70
N PRO A 276 -2.87 -9.72 -20.50
CA PRO A 276 -2.00 -9.38 -19.40
C PRO A 276 -1.19 -10.60 -18.98
N PRO A 277 0.02 -10.39 -18.43
CA PRO A 277 0.75 -11.46 -17.77
C PRO A 277 -0.13 -12.15 -16.71
N THR A 278 0.02 -13.46 -16.59
CA THR A 278 -0.67 -14.24 -15.57
C THR A 278 0.32 -15.08 -14.78
N LYS A 279 -0.04 -15.36 -13.53
CA LYS A 279 0.76 -16.19 -12.62
C LYS A 279 -0.13 -17.16 -11.84
N PRO A 280 0.23 -18.45 -11.71
CA PRO A 280 -0.52 -19.38 -10.89
C PRO A 280 -0.57 -18.94 -9.42
N GLU A 281 -1.74 -19.09 -8.77
CA GLU A 281 -1.94 -18.81 -7.34
C GLU A 281 -0.94 -19.57 -6.46
N THR A 282 -0.49 -20.76 -6.89
CA THR A 282 0.50 -21.58 -6.19
C THR A 282 1.93 -21.02 -6.22
N GLU A 283 2.18 -20.05 -7.09
CA GLU A 283 3.48 -19.37 -7.20
C GLU A 283 3.46 -17.98 -6.54
N LEU A 284 2.33 -17.58 -5.96
CA LEU A 284 2.26 -16.36 -5.17
C LEU A 284 3.15 -16.49 -3.93
N PRO A 285 3.76 -15.38 -3.47
CA PRO A 285 4.52 -15.37 -2.23
C PRO A 285 3.71 -15.89 -1.03
N ASP A 286 4.35 -16.68 -0.15
CA ASP A 286 3.74 -17.11 1.12
C ASP A 286 3.88 -15.98 2.15
N PRO A 287 2.79 -15.48 2.77
CA PRO A 287 2.88 -14.49 3.83
C PRO A 287 3.71 -14.92 5.04
N GLU A 288 3.82 -16.22 5.32
CA GLU A 288 4.61 -16.77 6.43
C GLU A 288 6.10 -16.97 6.07
N ASP A 289 6.42 -16.98 4.77
CA ASP A 289 7.79 -17.07 4.22
C ASP A 289 7.96 -16.05 3.09
N PRO A 290 7.92 -14.74 3.42
CA PRO A 290 7.87 -13.70 2.41
C PRO A 290 9.22 -13.49 1.73
N PRO A 291 9.26 -12.94 0.50
CA PRO A 291 10.50 -12.73 -0.25
C PRO A 291 11.50 -11.79 0.46
N VAL A 292 10.99 -10.88 1.28
CA VAL A 292 11.79 -9.96 2.10
C VAL A 292 11.53 -10.24 3.56
N GLU A 293 12.59 -10.62 4.26
CA GLU A 293 12.55 -10.77 5.72
C GLU A 293 12.20 -9.44 6.41
N PRO A 294 11.25 -9.43 7.36
CA PRO A 294 10.85 -8.22 8.08
C PRO A 294 11.91 -7.72 9.07
N THR A 295 12.96 -8.50 9.35
CA THR A 295 14.05 -8.11 10.26
C THR A 295 15.10 -7.22 9.58
N PRO A 296 15.76 -6.31 10.32
CA PRO A 296 16.86 -5.55 9.75
C PRO A 296 18.01 -6.49 9.35
N PRO A 297 18.80 -6.17 8.31
CA PRO A 297 20.06 -6.87 8.08
C PRO A 297 20.87 -6.82 9.38
N THR A 298 21.35 -7.98 9.82
CA THR A 298 22.07 -8.15 11.09
C THR A 298 23.16 -7.07 11.24
N PRO A 299 23.29 -6.38 12.40
CA PRO A 299 24.44 -5.50 12.61
C PRO A 299 25.70 -6.33 12.44
N GLY A 300 26.60 -5.87 11.57
CA GLY A 300 27.85 -6.58 11.28
C GLY A 300 28.54 -6.97 12.58
N THR A 301 28.95 -8.23 12.68
CA THR A 301 29.79 -8.72 13.78
C THR A 301 31.04 -7.87 13.84
N GLY A 302 31.04 -6.89 14.76
CA GLY A 302 32.23 -6.16 15.14
C GLY A 302 33.23 -7.15 15.71
N GLY A 303 34.24 -7.48 14.91
CA GLY A 303 35.42 -8.20 15.37
C GLY A 303 36.15 -7.36 16.40
N GLY A 304 35.78 -7.54 17.67
CA GLY A 304 36.67 -7.23 18.77
C GLY A 304 37.76 -8.27 18.79
N ASP A 305 38.97 -7.89 18.39
CA ASP A 305 40.18 -8.54 18.88
C ASP A 305 40.96 -7.49 19.68
N GLY A 306 40.61 -7.45 20.97
CA GLY A 306 41.43 -6.83 21.97
C GLY A 306 42.47 -7.83 22.47
N GLY A 307 43.74 -7.54 22.22
CA GLY A 307 44.80 -7.79 23.19
C GLY A 307 45.87 -8.81 22.81
N ALA A 308 47.09 -8.31 22.60
CA ALA A 308 48.26 -8.84 23.29
C ALA A 308 49.36 -7.77 23.37
N THR A 309 49.60 -7.31 24.59
CA THR A 309 50.91 -6.85 25.07
C THR A 309 51.90 -8.02 25.06
N ASP A 310 53.00 -7.88 24.33
CA ASP A 310 54.39 -8.00 24.83
C ASP A 310 55.34 -7.35 23.82
#